data_AF-A0A8T5NGU2-F1
#
_entry.id   AF-A0A8T5NGU2-F1
#
_cell.length_a   1.000
_cell.length_b   1.000
_cell.length_c   1.000
_cell.angle_alpha   90.00
_cell.angle_beta   90.00
_cell.angle_gamma   90.00
#
_symmetry.space_group_name_H-M   'P 1'
#
loop_
_entity.id
_entity.type
_entity.pdbx_description
1 polymer ?
#
loop_
_entity_poly.entity_id
_entity_poly.type
_entity_poly.pdbx_seq_one_letter_code
_entity_poly.pdbx_strand_id
1 'polypeptide(L)' 'MIFVDTSAFLALVNEKDNNHFAAKTFLEEMKNGKVRVKKILTSDYIIDETLTR' A
#
# COMPACT_ATOMS: atom_id res chain seq x y z
N MET A 1 -1.66 3.01 13.33
CA MET A 1 -1.28 4.01 12.32
C MET A 1 -0.19 3.36 11.51
N ILE A 2 -0.26 3.43 10.18
CA ILE A 2 0.78 2.89 9.30
C ILE A 2 1.33 4.04 8.47
N PHE A 3 2.62 3.95 8.15
CA PHE A 3 3.26 4.80 7.17
C PHE A 3 3.50 3.95 5.92
N VAL A 4 3.06 4.43 4.77
CA VAL A 4 3.06 3.68 3.51
C VAL A 4 4.16 4.24 2.62
N ASP A 5 5.03 3.34 2.19
CA ASP A 5 6.16 3.59 1.30
C ASP A 5 5.80 3.29 -0.16
N THR A 6 6.62 3.78 -1.10
CA THR A 6 6.46 3.60 -2.55
C THR A 6 6.26 2.13 -2.92
N SER A 7 7.08 1.26 -2.33
CA SER A 7 7.04 -0.19 -2.57
C SER A 7 5.66 -0.81 -2.31
N ALA A 8 4.91 -0.34 -1.31
CA ALA A 8 3.58 -0.83 -1.00
C ALA A 8 2.54 -0.39 -2.04
N PHE A 9 2.65 0.84 -2.57
CA PHE A 9 1.80 1.29 -3.67
C PHE A 9 2.09 0.52 -4.95
N LEU A 10 3.37 0.31 -5.28
CA LEU A 10 3.78 -0.47 -6.46
C LEU A 10 3.27 -1.92 -6.36
N ALA A 11 3.43 -2.56 -5.21
CA ALA A 11 2.91 -3.91 -4.99
C ALA A 11 1.38 -3.97 -5.17
N LEU A 12 0.63 -2.95 -4.78
CA LEU A 12 -0.83 -2.92 -4.94
C LEU A 12 -1.29 -2.89 -6.41
N VAL A 13 -0.51 -2.28 -7.31
CA VAL A 13 -0.92 -2.04 -8.70
C VAL A 13 -0.22 -2.97 -9.70
N ASN A 14 1.02 -3.40 -9.43
CA ASN A 14 1.78 -4.27 -10.32
C ASN A 14 1.42 -5.74 -10.05
N GLU A 15 0.62 -6.34 -10.93
CA GLU A 15 0.20 -7.75 -10.83
C GLU A 15 1.36 -8.75 -10.89
N LYS A 16 2.52 -8.34 -11.42
CA LYS A 16 3.73 -9.17 -11.48
C LYS A 16 4.64 -9.00 -10.27
N ASP A 17 4.30 -8.11 -9.33
CA ASP A 17 5.07 -7.96 -8.10
C ASP A 17 4.90 -9.19 -7.22
N ASN A 18 6.01 -9.68 -6.66
CA ASN A 18 6.00 -10.84 -5.77
C ASN A 18 5.12 -10.62 -4.52
N ASN A 19 4.90 -9.36 -4.13
CA ASN A 19 4.07 -8.97 -3.00
C ASN A 19 2.65 -8.55 -3.40
N HIS A 20 2.27 -8.62 -4.67
CA HIS A 20 0.97 -8.15 -5.15
C HIS A 20 -0.19 -8.77 -4.39
N PHE A 21 -0.16 -10.09 -4.24
CA PHE A 21 -1.17 -10.84 -3.52
C PHE A 21 -1.27 -10.38 -2.06
N ALA A 22 -0.13 -10.28 -1.36
CA ALA A 22 -0.09 -9.86 0.04
C ALA A 22 -0.62 -8.43 0.21
N ALA A 23 -0.23 -7.50 -0.67
CA ALA A 23 -0.67 -6.11 -0.63
C ALA A 23 -2.20 -6.01 -0.86
N LYS A 24 -2.73 -6.73 -1.86
CA LYS A 24 -4.18 -6.82 -2.11
C LYS A 24 -4.93 -7.41 -0.93
N THR A 25 -4.46 -8.52 -0.38
CA THR A 25 -5.09 -9.16 0.80
C THR A 25 -5.12 -8.20 1.97
N PHE A 26 -4.01 -7.52 2.28
CA PHE A 26 -3.95 -6.56 3.37
C PHE A 26 -4.95 -5.41 3.18
N LEU A 27 -5.04 -4.85 1.97
CA LEU A 27 -6.03 -3.81 1.65
C LEU A 27 -7.47 -4.29 1.82
N GLU A 28 -7.78 -5.51 1.38
CA GLU A 28 -9.12 -6.09 1.53
C GLU A 28 -9.44 -6.42 3.00
N GLU A 29 -8.47 -6.89 3.78
CA GLU A 29 -8.64 -7.09 5.22
C GLU A 29 -8.88 -5.76 5.96
N MET A 30 -8.22 -4.68 5.53
CA MET A 30 -8.49 -3.34 6.05
C MET A 30 -9.90 -2.86 5.69
N LYS A 31 -10.34 -3.02 4.45
CA LYS A 31 -11.70 -2.65 4.00
C LYS A 31 -12.79 -3.44 4.74
N ASN A 32 -12.54 -4.73 4.96
CA ASN A 32 -13.46 -5.63 5.65
C ASN A 32 -13.38 -5.50 7.19
N GLY A 33 -12.57 -4.57 7.72
CA GLY A 33 -12.44 -4.33 9.15
C GLY A 33 -11.73 -5.44 9.94
N LYS A 34 -11.14 -6.42 9.24
CA LYS A 34 -10.32 -7.49 9.83
C LYS A 34 -9.00 -6.91 10.36
N VAL A 35 -8.44 -5.92 9.66
CA VAL A 35 -7.29 -5.13 10.11
C VAL A 35 -7.73 -3.72 10.44
N ARG A 36 -7.58 -3.30 11.70
CA ARG A 36 -7.95 -1.95 12.16
C ARG A 36 -6.79 -0.98 12.06
N VAL A 37 -6.70 -0.25 10.95
CA VAL A 37 -5.77 0.87 10.79
C VAL A 37 -6.50 2.20 11.01
N LYS A 38 -6.15 2.91 12.10
CA LYS A 38 -6.78 4.20 12.43
C LYS A 38 -6.36 5.38 11.53
N LYS A 39 -5.16 5.33 10.96
CA LYS A 39 -4.56 6.38 10.13
C LYS A 39 -3.55 5.76 9.16
N ILE A 40 -3.58 6.20 7.92
CA ILE A 40 -2.61 5.91 6.87
C ILE A 40 -1.87 7.21 6.60
N LEU A 41 -0.55 7.19 6.68
CA LEU A 41 0.32 8.33 6.42
C LEU A 41 1.28 7.98 5.29
N THR A 42 1.71 8.99 4.54
CA THR A 42 2.80 8.91 3.58
C THR A 42 3.40 10.32 3.44
N SER A 43 4.51 10.46 2.71
CA SER A 43 5.10 11.77 2.40
C SER A 43 4.82 12.18 0.95
N ASP A 44 4.93 13.48 0.69
CA ASP A 44 4.94 14.05 -0.66
C ASP A 44 6.05 13.45 -1.55
N TYR A 45 7.24 13.20 -0.99
CA TYR A 45 8.33 12.51 -1.71
C TYR A 45 7.96 11.09 -2.15
N ILE A 46 7.23 10.32 -1.32
CA ILE A 46 6.80 8.97 -1.67
C ILE A 46 5.73 9.00 -2.76
N ILE A 47 4.85 10.00 -2.74
CA ILE A 47 3.89 10.21 -3.82
C ILE A 47 4.62 10.54 -5.14
N ASP A 48 5.61 11.42 -5.11
CA ASP A 48 6.41 11.77 -6.29
C ASP A 48 7.15 10.53 -6.86
N GLU A 49 7.79 9.73 -6.02
CA GLU A 49 8.47 8.51 -6.45
C GLU A 49 7.49 7.47 -7.02
N THR A 50 6.34 7.27 -6.37
CA THR A 50 5.31 6.32 -6.82
C THR A 50 4.74 6.68 -8.19
N LEU A 51 4.67 7.97 -8.53
CA LEU A 51 4.14 8.43 -9.81
C LEU A 51 5.19 8.42 -10.93
N THR A 52 6.47 8.39 -10.59
CA THR A 52 7.57 8.52 -11.55
C THR A 52 8.34 7.21 -11.79
N ARG A 53 8.00 6.13 -11.08
CA ARG A 53 8.59 4.79 -11.22
C ARG A 53 7.55 3.72 -11.51
#